data_AF-A0A919IIM8-F1
#
_entry.id   AF-A0A919IIM8-F1
#
_cell.length_a   1.000
_cell.length_b   1.000
_cell.length_c   1.000
_cell.angle_alpha   90.00
_cell.angle_beta   90.00
_cell.angle_gamma   90.00
#
_symmetry.space_group_name_H-M   'P 1'
#
loop_
_entity.id
_entity.type
_entity.pdbx_description
1 polymer ?
#
loop_
_entity_poly.entity_id
_entity_poly.type
_entity_poly.pdbx_seq_one_letter_code
_entity_poly.pdbx_strand_id
1 'polypeptide(L)'
;MADPDLRTPEEVAEVDDLAAAALAALTPYLPLTLPSSPAEVAADVLQRLIEKAFAEIGAEGLWAAYARHPSNPSAVEPVLAAALQADPGLAAQLKGAVRTVEDNSSNRAYQRDISAGGDVTGRDKISHTNSHNSSDTRNYGGMIAVIAVVIVAVVAIFFAGRAILGKITDSLTIDKDSSCSKFLEASQEQELTAMRKVGVELGVRGIGSPLALPAITYECSGHPDETLGEAIAKYKNSF
;
A
#
# COMPACT_ATOMS: atom_id res chain seq x y z
N MET A 1 -34.20 -10.95 -6.54
CA MET A 1 -32.75 -10.70 -6.71
C MET A 1 -32.53 -9.29 -6.20
N ALA A 2 -32.01 -9.16 -4.99
CA ALA A 2 -31.60 -7.85 -4.46
C ALA A 2 -30.30 -7.47 -5.16
N ASP A 3 -30.22 -6.23 -5.62
CA ASP A 3 -29.03 -5.67 -6.23
C ASP A 3 -27.89 -5.70 -5.20
N PRO A 4 -26.80 -6.47 -5.41
CA PRO A 4 -25.74 -6.64 -4.41
C PRO A 4 -24.88 -5.37 -4.20
N ASP A 5 -25.21 -4.25 -4.85
CA ASP A 5 -24.31 -3.09 -4.97
C ASP A 5 -24.78 -1.82 -4.24
N LEU A 6 -25.90 -1.86 -3.52
CA LEU A 6 -26.37 -0.69 -2.76
C LEU A 6 -25.85 -0.73 -1.33
N ARG A 7 -24.56 -0.40 -1.15
CA ARG A 7 -24.05 0.02 0.17
C ARG A 7 -24.78 1.27 0.63
N THR A 8 -25.02 1.36 1.93
CA THR A 8 -25.68 2.54 2.49
C THR A 8 -24.71 3.73 2.46
N PRO A 9 -25.20 4.97 2.34
CA PRO A 9 -24.36 6.16 2.45
C PRO A 9 -23.57 6.22 3.78
N GLU A 10 -24.10 5.60 4.83
CA GLU A 10 -23.45 5.50 6.15
C GLU A 10 -22.21 4.60 6.11
N GLU A 11 -22.27 3.47 5.40
CA GLU A 11 -21.12 2.56 5.25
C GLU A 11 -19.98 3.19 4.46
N VAL A 12 -20.31 3.98 3.43
CA VAL A 12 -19.31 4.73 2.64
C VAL A 12 -18.59 5.76 3.52
N ALA A 13 -19.34 6.51 4.32
CA ALA A 13 -18.77 7.50 5.24
C ALA A 13 -17.86 6.87 6.30
N GLU A 14 -18.23 5.70 6.85
CA GLU A 14 -17.38 4.99 7.82
C GLU A 14 -16.02 4.59 7.21
N VAL A 15 -16.00 4.19 5.94
CA VAL A 15 -14.75 3.80 5.27
C VAL A 15 -13.87 5.01 5.00
N ASP A 16 -14.45 6.14 4.58
CA ASP A 16 -13.71 7.37 4.35
C ASP A 16 -13.08 7.88 5.67
N ASP A 17 -13.86 7.90 6.75
CA ASP A 17 -13.37 8.26 8.09
C ASP A 17 -12.24 7.34 8.57
N LEU A 18 -12.36 6.04 8.30
CA LEU A 18 -11.33 5.06 8.66
C LEU A 18 -10.03 5.27 7.86
N ALA A 19 -10.11 5.58 6.57
CA ALA A 19 -8.95 5.87 5.75
C ALA A 19 -8.21 7.12 6.26
N ALA A 20 -8.95 8.19 6.57
CA ALA A 20 -8.42 9.41 7.14
C ALA A 20 -7.75 9.15 8.51
N ALA A 21 -8.42 8.40 9.39
CA ALA A 21 -7.89 8.04 10.70
C ALA A 21 -6.60 7.22 10.61
N ALA A 22 -6.53 6.26 9.67
CA ALA A 22 -5.33 5.45 9.46
C ALA A 22 -4.13 6.28 9.01
N LEU A 23 -4.34 7.20 8.05
CA LEU A 23 -3.27 8.10 7.60
C LEU A 23 -2.85 9.06 8.72
N ALA A 24 -3.80 9.60 9.48
CA ALA A 24 -3.50 10.48 10.61
C ALA A 24 -2.72 9.76 11.71
N ALA A 25 -3.08 8.52 12.04
CA ALA A 25 -2.38 7.70 13.03
C ALA A 25 -0.95 7.34 12.60
N LEU A 26 -0.72 7.12 11.30
CA LEU A 26 0.59 6.74 10.79
C LEU A 26 1.54 7.92 10.56
N THR A 27 1.01 9.09 10.17
CA THR A 27 1.80 10.28 9.77
C THR A 27 2.93 10.65 10.74
N PRO A 28 2.75 10.64 12.08
CA PRO A 28 3.82 10.99 13.03
C PRO A 28 5.01 10.03 13.03
N TYR A 29 4.84 8.83 12.47
CA TYR A 29 5.85 7.78 12.43
C TYR A 29 6.56 7.69 11.07
N LEU A 30 6.19 8.53 10.09
CA LEU A 30 6.80 8.53 8.76
C LEU A 30 7.95 9.54 8.64
N PRO A 31 9.06 9.19 7.96
CA PRO A 31 9.38 7.85 7.46
C PRO A 31 9.72 6.90 8.61
N LEU A 32 9.23 5.66 8.55
CA LEU A 32 9.46 4.68 9.61
C LEU A 32 10.94 4.28 9.65
N THR A 33 11.56 4.48 10.82
CA THR A 33 12.86 3.92 11.18
C THR A 33 12.65 2.64 11.99
N LEU A 34 13.74 1.93 12.33
CA LEU A 34 13.67 0.73 13.18
C LEU A 34 12.82 1.01 14.44
N PRO A 35 11.78 0.20 14.71
CA PRO A 35 10.86 0.46 15.80
C PRO A 35 11.56 0.25 17.15
N SER A 36 11.48 1.26 18.01
CA SER A 36 12.08 1.33 19.33
C SER A 36 11.05 1.36 20.47
N SER A 37 9.75 1.39 20.13
CA SER A 37 8.67 1.44 21.10
C SER A 37 7.42 0.67 20.64
N PRO A 38 6.50 0.31 21.55
CA PRO A 38 5.25 -0.36 21.19
C PRO A 38 4.41 0.40 20.17
N ALA A 39 4.39 1.73 20.25
CA ALA A 39 3.67 2.58 19.30
C ALA A 39 4.28 2.52 17.88
N GLU A 40 5.61 2.46 17.78
CA GLU A 40 6.30 2.31 16.50
C GLU A 40 6.12 0.90 15.90
N VAL A 41 6.04 -0.14 16.73
CA VAL A 41 5.69 -1.50 16.27
C VAL A 41 4.25 -1.54 15.72
N ALA A 42 3.30 -0.90 16.41
CA ALA A 42 1.93 -0.81 15.92
C ALA A 42 1.83 -0.01 14.62
N ALA A 43 2.61 1.08 14.50
CA ALA A 43 2.70 1.87 13.28
C ALA A 43 3.31 1.08 12.11
N ASP A 44 4.33 0.23 12.35
CA ASP A 44 4.89 -0.67 11.33
C ASP A 44 3.83 -1.65 10.79
N VAL A 45 3.03 -2.24 11.68
CA VAL A 45 1.92 -3.13 11.28
C VAL A 45 0.90 -2.36 10.44
N LEU A 46 0.53 -1.15 10.86
CA LEU A 46 -0.40 -0.28 10.12
C LEU A 46 0.16 0.08 8.74
N GLN A 47 1.44 0.41 8.63
CA GLN A 47 2.11 0.70 7.36
C GLN A 47 2.05 -0.51 6.42
N ARG A 48 2.38 -1.72 6.89
CA ARG A 48 2.36 -2.94 6.04
C ARG A 48 0.98 -3.25 5.49
N LEU A 49 -0.07 -3.01 6.28
CA LEU A 49 -1.45 -3.20 5.82
C LEU A 49 -1.80 -2.21 4.71
N ILE A 50 -1.41 -0.95 4.85
CA ILE A 50 -1.64 0.08 3.82
C ILE A 50 -0.79 -0.23 2.58
N GLU A 51 0.48 -0.59 2.73
CA GLU A 51 1.34 -1.01 1.62
C GLU A 51 0.72 -2.14 0.82
N LYS A 52 0.23 -3.17 1.52
CA LYS A 52 -0.46 -4.30 0.89
C LYS A 52 -1.70 -3.82 0.13
N ALA A 53 -2.52 -2.96 0.73
CA ALA A 53 -3.72 -2.41 0.10
C ALA A 53 -3.39 -1.65 -1.20
N PHE A 54 -2.31 -0.86 -1.19
CA PHE A 54 -1.85 -0.12 -2.36
C PHE A 54 -1.22 -1.02 -3.42
N ALA A 55 -0.52 -2.09 -3.02
CA ALA A 55 0.02 -3.07 -3.96
C ALA A 55 -1.09 -3.83 -4.70
N GLU A 56 -2.15 -4.25 -4.00
CA GLU A 56 -3.27 -4.98 -4.60
C GLU A 56 -4.01 -4.18 -5.69
N ILE A 57 -4.01 -2.85 -5.60
CA ILE A 57 -4.63 -1.96 -6.59
C ILE A 57 -3.62 -1.36 -7.59
N GLY A 58 -2.32 -1.71 -7.48
CA GLY A 58 -1.25 -1.21 -8.36
C GLY A 58 -0.89 0.28 -8.16
N ALA A 59 -0.99 0.77 -6.93
CA ALA A 59 -0.73 2.16 -6.56
C ALA A 59 0.51 2.34 -5.66
N GLU A 60 1.49 1.42 -5.67
CA GLU A 60 2.65 1.49 -4.75
C GLU A 60 3.45 2.77 -4.90
N GLY A 61 3.55 3.30 -6.12
CA GLY A 61 4.25 4.56 -6.39
C GLY A 61 3.63 5.75 -5.65
N LEU A 62 2.30 5.77 -5.51
CA LEU A 62 1.58 6.83 -4.80
C LEU A 62 1.83 6.71 -3.29
N TRP A 63 1.78 5.50 -2.75
CA TRP A 63 2.13 5.24 -1.35
C TRP A 63 3.58 5.62 -1.05
N ALA A 64 4.55 5.19 -1.86
CA ALA A 64 5.96 5.50 -1.67
C ALA A 64 6.26 7.00 -1.77
N ALA A 65 5.50 7.75 -2.59
CA ALA A 65 5.57 9.21 -2.62
C ALA A 65 5.08 9.83 -1.31
N TYR A 66 3.93 9.37 -0.80
CA TYR A 66 3.38 9.82 0.47
C TYR A 66 4.29 9.50 1.66
N ALA A 67 4.80 8.27 1.76
CA ALA A 67 5.67 7.82 2.85
C ALA A 67 6.96 8.66 2.96
N ARG A 68 7.46 9.19 1.83
CA ARG A 68 8.61 10.11 1.80
C ARG A 68 8.24 11.53 2.20
N HIS A 69 7.03 11.99 1.84
CA HIS A 69 6.56 13.35 2.06
C HIS A 69 5.10 13.36 2.54
N PRO A 70 4.83 13.09 3.83
CA PRO A 70 3.47 12.88 4.36
C PRO A 70 2.65 14.17 4.52
N SER A 71 2.99 15.21 3.75
CA SER A 71 2.36 16.54 3.82
C SER A 71 1.02 16.65 3.11
N ASN A 72 0.64 15.65 2.30
CA ASN A 72 -0.59 15.71 1.50
C ASN A 72 -1.36 14.38 1.53
N PRO A 73 -2.13 14.10 2.61
CA PRO A 73 -2.93 12.89 2.72
C PRO A 73 -4.09 12.85 1.71
N SER A 74 -4.56 14.00 1.21
CA SER A 74 -5.71 14.08 0.30
C SER A 74 -5.53 13.32 -1.02
N ALA A 75 -4.28 13.03 -1.42
CA ALA A 75 -3.99 12.25 -2.62
C ALA A 75 -4.10 10.73 -2.40
N VAL A 76 -3.80 10.24 -1.19
CA VAL A 76 -3.78 8.81 -0.84
C VAL A 76 -5.07 8.37 -0.17
N GLU A 77 -5.74 9.24 0.56
CA GLU A 77 -6.99 8.98 1.28
C GLU A 77 -8.09 8.37 0.39
N PRO A 78 -8.47 8.94 -0.78
CA PRO A 78 -9.52 8.36 -1.61
C PRO A 78 -9.12 7.00 -2.21
N VAL A 79 -7.81 6.79 -2.43
CA VAL A 79 -7.28 5.53 -2.96
C VAL A 79 -7.33 4.44 -1.89
N LEU A 80 -6.97 4.78 -0.66
CA LEU A 80 -7.11 3.87 0.48
C LEU A 80 -8.58 3.56 0.78
N ALA A 81 -9.46 4.57 0.76
CA ALA A 81 -10.89 4.37 0.94
C ALA A 81 -11.48 3.42 -0.11
N ALA A 82 -11.10 3.58 -1.39
CA ALA A 82 -11.51 2.65 -2.44
C ALA A 82 -11.02 1.20 -2.19
N ALA A 83 -9.80 1.03 -1.70
CA ALA A 83 -9.27 -0.30 -1.35
C ALA A 83 -10.03 -0.93 -0.18
N LEU A 84 -10.35 -0.16 0.86
CA LEU A 84 -11.14 -0.61 2.01
C LEU A 84 -12.60 -0.91 1.63
N GLN A 85 -13.15 -0.18 0.67
CA GLN A 85 -14.46 -0.51 0.10
C GLN A 85 -14.38 -1.85 -0.64
N ALA A 86 -13.33 -2.11 -1.42
CA ALA A 86 -13.18 -3.37 -2.14
C ALA A 86 -12.96 -4.59 -1.22
N ASP A 87 -12.30 -4.41 -0.07
CA ASP A 87 -12.02 -5.48 0.91
C ASP A 87 -12.47 -5.11 2.35
N PRO A 88 -13.68 -5.53 2.77
CA PRO A 88 -14.16 -5.34 4.14
C PRO A 88 -13.29 -6.04 5.20
N GLY A 89 -12.61 -7.13 4.85
CA GLY A 89 -11.70 -7.84 5.75
C GLY A 89 -10.44 -7.04 6.03
N LEU A 90 -9.94 -6.30 5.04
CA LEU A 90 -8.88 -5.31 5.21
C LEU A 90 -9.35 -4.14 6.09
N ALA A 91 -10.56 -3.62 5.89
CA ALA A 91 -11.11 -2.55 6.71
C ALA A 91 -11.17 -2.92 8.21
N ALA A 92 -11.61 -4.14 8.53
CA ALA A 92 -11.61 -4.63 9.91
C ALA A 92 -10.19 -4.73 10.51
N GLN A 93 -9.22 -5.22 9.75
CA GLN A 93 -7.82 -5.29 10.18
C GLN A 93 -7.23 -3.89 10.41
N LEU A 94 -7.48 -2.96 9.48
CA LEU A 94 -6.99 -1.59 9.56
C LEU A 94 -7.57 -0.88 10.79
N LYS A 95 -8.88 -1.02 11.05
CA LYS A 95 -9.55 -0.48 12.24
C LYS A 95 -8.93 -0.99 13.54
N GLY A 96 -8.55 -2.27 13.61
CA GLY A 96 -7.84 -2.85 14.75
C GLY A 96 -6.43 -2.27 14.91
N ALA A 97 -5.70 -2.09 13.82
CA ALA A 97 -4.35 -1.53 13.83
C ALA A 97 -4.35 -0.04 14.25
N VAL A 98 -5.29 0.76 13.75
CA VAL A 98 -5.46 2.18 14.13
C VAL A 98 -5.69 2.31 15.63
N ARG A 99 -6.64 1.56 16.20
CA ARG A 99 -6.88 1.54 17.65
C ARG A 99 -5.63 1.18 18.45
N THR A 100 -4.88 0.19 17.99
CA THR A 100 -3.64 -0.22 18.66
C THR A 100 -2.60 0.90 18.67
N VAL A 101 -2.46 1.65 17.57
CA VAL A 101 -1.56 2.82 17.52
C VAL A 101 -2.03 3.91 18.49
N GLU A 102 -3.33 4.23 18.49
CA GLU A 102 -3.92 5.25 19.36
C GLU A 102 -3.76 4.93 20.85
N ASP A 103 -4.04 3.68 21.26
CA ASP A 103 -3.89 3.21 22.64
C ASP A 103 -2.43 3.33 23.12
N ASN A 104 -1.48 2.95 22.26
CA ASN A 104 -0.05 3.05 22.59
C ASN A 104 0.49 4.48 22.55
N SER A 105 -0.09 5.36 21.73
CA SER A 105 0.29 6.78 21.67
C SER A 105 -0.21 7.57 22.89
N SER A 106 -1.40 7.26 23.39
CA SER A 106 -2.00 7.90 24.57
C SER A 106 -1.23 7.61 25.85
N ASN A 107 -0.69 6.39 25.98
CA ASN A 107 0.17 6.01 27.11
C ASN A 107 1.47 6.83 27.19
N ARG A 108 2.01 7.32 26.05
CA ARG A 108 3.18 8.22 26.05
C ARG A 108 2.84 9.62 26.57
N ALA A 109 1.65 10.15 26.26
CA ALA A 109 1.22 11.45 26.77
C ALA A 109 1.11 11.42 28.30
N TYR A 110 0.51 10.35 28.85
CA TYR A 110 0.37 10.18 30.30
C TYR A 110 1.71 9.99 31.03
N GLN A 111 2.69 9.29 30.42
CA GLN A 111 4.02 9.12 31.02
C GLN A 111 4.90 10.38 30.99
N ARG A 112 4.74 11.26 29.98
CA ARG A 112 5.49 12.53 29.93
C ARG A 112 5.08 13.48 31.04
N ASP A 113 3.80 13.49 31.42
CA ASP A 113 3.33 14.35 32.53
C ASP A 113 3.77 13.83 33.91
N ILE A 114 4.04 12.52 34.06
CA ILE A 114 4.54 11.94 35.31
C ILE A 114 6.06 12.14 35.47
N SER A 115 6.82 12.23 34.37
CA SER A 115 8.29 12.40 34.42
C SER A 115 8.76 13.86 34.52
N ALA A 116 7.84 14.84 34.44
CA ALA A 116 8.10 16.26 34.72
C ALA A 116 7.66 16.69 36.13
N GLY A 117 7.33 15.73 37.02
CA GLY A 117 6.88 15.95 38.39
C GLY A 117 8.01 15.86 39.41
N GLY A 118 9.08 16.62 39.21
CA GLY A 118 10.19 16.76 40.14
C GLY A 118 10.21 18.15 40.81
N ASP A 119 9.10 18.61 41.39
CA ASP A 119 9.14 19.56 42.51
C ASP A 119 7.78 19.59 43.22
N VAL A 120 7.71 18.92 44.38
CA VAL A 120 6.59 19.06 45.32
C VAL A 120 6.84 20.32 46.13
N THR A 121 6.47 21.47 45.57
CA THR A 121 6.19 22.65 46.39
C THR A 121 4.79 23.13 46.09
N GLY A 122 3.93 23.02 47.11
CA GLY A 122 2.52 23.33 47.03
C GLY A 122 2.24 24.74 46.51
N ARG A 123 1.27 24.82 45.61
CA ARG A 123 0.47 26.03 45.44
C ARG A 123 -0.83 25.67 44.75
N ASP A 124 -1.93 25.94 45.45
CA ASP A 124 -3.23 26.17 44.87
C ASP A 124 -3.11 26.99 43.57
N LYS A 125 -3.51 26.39 42.46
CA LYS A 125 -4.01 27.11 41.31
C LYS A 125 -5.26 26.41 40.80
N ILE A 126 -6.38 26.89 41.34
CA ILE A 126 -7.68 26.84 40.69
C ILE A 126 -7.50 27.49 39.31
N SER A 127 -7.40 26.68 38.26
CA SER A 127 -7.40 27.17 36.89
C SER A 127 -8.81 27.01 36.33
N HIS A 128 -9.57 28.11 36.41
CA HIS A 128 -10.73 28.33 35.55
C HIS A 128 -10.22 28.45 34.11
N THR A 129 -10.58 27.48 33.26
CA THR A 129 -10.48 27.66 31.80
C THR A 129 -11.81 27.28 31.18
N ASN A 130 -12.58 28.32 30.88
CA ASN A 130 -13.72 28.29 29.98
C ASN A 130 -13.26 27.71 28.63
N SER A 131 -13.73 26.52 28.28
CA SER A 131 -13.60 26.00 26.92
C SER A 131 -14.68 26.67 26.07
N HIS A 132 -14.33 27.79 25.45
CA HIS A 132 -15.13 28.37 24.38
C HIS A 132 -15.03 27.45 23.17
N ASN A 133 -16.15 26.81 22.82
CA ASN A 133 -16.41 26.23 21.51
C ASN A 133 -16.13 27.29 20.43
N SER A 134 -15.00 27.18 19.74
CA SER A 134 -14.77 27.90 18.48
C SER A 134 -14.96 26.89 17.36
N SER A 135 -16.19 26.84 16.82
CA SER A 135 -16.48 26.15 15.58
C SER A 135 -15.99 27.03 14.43
N ASP A 136 -14.76 26.78 13.98
CA ASP A 136 -14.23 27.39 12.75
C ASP A 136 -14.95 26.77 11.54
N THR A 137 -16.08 27.36 11.17
CA THR A 137 -16.80 27.06 9.93
C THR A 137 -16.09 27.77 8.76
N ARG A 138 -15.06 27.12 8.22
CA ARG A 138 -14.40 27.59 6.99
C ARG A 138 -15.24 27.20 5.77
N ASN A 139 -15.96 28.18 5.24
CA ASN A 139 -16.73 28.05 4.00
C ASN A 139 -15.81 27.83 2.77
N TYR A 140 -15.69 26.57 2.31
CA TYR A 140 -15.08 26.20 1.02
C TYR A 140 -16.13 26.16 -0.09
N GLY A 141 -16.79 27.29 -0.35
CA GLY A 141 -17.93 27.39 -1.26
C GLY A 141 -17.62 27.65 -2.74
N GLY A 142 -16.36 27.57 -3.19
CA GLY A 142 -16.00 28.06 -4.53
C GLY A 142 -14.98 27.26 -5.34
N MET A 143 -14.19 26.36 -4.74
CA MET A 143 -13.17 25.57 -5.46
C MET A 143 -13.51 24.08 -5.65
N ILE A 144 -14.65 23.61 -5.12
CA ILE A 144 -15.05 22.21 -5.25
C ILE A 144 -15.49 21.87 -6.68
N ALA A 145 -15.97 22.85 -7.46
CA ALA A 145 -16.44 22.61 -8.82
C ALA A 145 -15.32 22.26 -9.82
N VAL A 146 -14.11 22.77 -9.63
CA VAL A 146 -12.99 22.49 -10.55
C VAL A 146 -12.33 21.16 -10.22
N ILE A 147 -12.20 20.82 -8.94
CA ILE A 147 -11.56 19.57 -8.49
C ILE A 147 -12.46 18.36 -8.81
N ALA A 148 -13.78 18.47 -8.64
CA ALA A 148 -14.71 17.39 -9.02
C ALA A 148 -14.64 17.07 -10.51
N VAL A 149 -14.51 18.07 -11.39
CA VAL A 149 -14.37 17.85 -12.84
C VAL A 149 -13.04 17.20 -13.18
N VAL A 150 -11.95 17.56 -12.50
CA VAL A 150 -10.63 16.91 -12.71
C VAL A 150 -10.65 15.47 -12.20
N ILE A 151 -11.25 15.19 -11.05
CA ILE A 151 -11.37 13.81 -10.53
C ILE A 151 -12.27 12.98 -11.45
N VAL A 152 -13.42 13.49 -11.89
CA VAL A 152 -14.28 12.79 -12.86
C VAL A 152 -13.57 12.60 -14.19
N ALA A 153 -12.77 13.57 -14.66
CA ALA A 153 -11.97 13.42 -15.88
C ALA A 153 -10.83 12.39 -15.70
N VAL A 154 -10.15 12.36 -14.55
CA VAL A 154 -9.10 11.37 -14.26
C VAL A 154 -9.69 9.98 -14.09
N VAL A 155 -10.82 9.84 -13.39
CA VAL A 155 -11.55 8.57 -13.26
C VAL A 155 -12.12 8.13 -14.61
N ALA A 156 -12.65 9.05 -15.42
CA ALA A 156 -13.12 8.72 -16.77
C ALA A 156 -11.96 8.38 -17.72
N ILE A 157 -10.81 9.04 -17.64
CA ILE A 157 -9.60 8.68 -18.38
C ILE A 157 -9.01 7.38 -17.84
N PHE A 158 -9.16 7.07 -16.56
CA PHE A 158 -8.72 5.80 -15.98
C PHE A 158 -9.65 4.64 -16.36
N PHE A 159 -10.96 4.86 -16.42
CA PHE A 159 -11.95 3.87 -16.85
C PHE A 159 -12.01 3.71 -18.38
N ALA A 160 -11.96 4.80 -19.14
CA ALA A 160 -11.81 4.76 -20.60
C ALA A 160 -10.41 4.28 -20.99
N GLY A 161 -9.40 4.66 -20.21
CA GLY A 161 -8.05 4.11 -20.25
C GLY A 161 -8.07 2.63 -19.97
N ARG A 162 -8.82 2.12 -18.99
CA ARG A 162 -9.02 0.67 -18.77
C ARG A 162 -9.90 0.00 -19.82
N ALA A 163 -10.77 0.72 -20.52
CA ALA A 163 -11.51 0.17 -21.66
C ALA A 163 -10.64 0.08 -22.93
N ILE A 164 -9.65 0.96 -23.06
CA ILE A 164 -8.66 0.96 -24.15
C ILE A 164 -7.45 0.08 -23.80
N LEU A 165 -7.01 0.02 -22.54
CA LEU A 165 -5.98 -0.88 -21.98
C LEU A 165 -6.53 -2.28 -21.66
N GLY A 166 -7.85 -2.45 -21.52
CA GLY A 166 -8.51 -3.75 -21.42
C GLY A 166 -8.43 -4.56 -22.71
N LYS A 167 -7.93 -3.94 -23.79
CA LYS A 167 -7.48 -4.63 -25.01
C LYS A 167 -5.96 -4.80 -25.10
N ILE A 168 -5.20 -4.37 -24.09
CA ILE A 168 -3.73 -4.50 -23.99
C ILE A 168 -3.33 -5.44 -22.84
N THR A 169 -4.27 -5.93 -22.04
CA THR A 169 -4.09 -7.17 -21.26
C THR A 169 -4.27 -8.41 -22.15
N ASP A 170 -3.56 -8.44 -23.29
CA ASP A 170 -2.92 -9.70 -23.65
C ASP A 170 -1.80 -9.86 -22.63
N SER A 171 -2.02 -10.80 -21.73
CA SER A 171 -1.02 -11.37 -20.84
C SER A 171 0.41 -11.22 -21.37
N LEU A 172 1.22 -10.34 -20.74
CA LEU A 172 2.67 -10.49 -20.71
C LEU A 172 3.05 -11.72 -19.85
N THR A 173 2.37 -12.85 -20.06
CA THR A 173 2.82 -14.14 -19.58
C THR A 173 4.14 -14.42 -20.27
N ILE A 174 5.21 -14.40 -19.48
CA ILE A 174 6.51 -14.87 -19.91
C ILE A 174 6.42 -16.39 -19.91
N ASP A 175 6.55 -16.96 -21.10
CA ASP A 175 6.49 -18.39 -21.38
C ASP A 175 7.80 -18.84 -22.04
N LYS A 176 7.88 -20.11 -22.44
CA LYS A 176 9.10 -20.69 -23.01
C LYS A 176 9.53 -20.03 -24.33
N ASP A 177 8.58 -19.46 -25.07
CA ASP A 177 8.81 -18.86 -26.38
C ASP A 177 9.16 -17.37 -26.27
N SER A 178 9.07 -16.80 -25.06
CA SER A 178 9.48 -15.43 -24.77
C SER A 178 11.00 -15.29 -24.80
N SER A 179 11.49 -14.14 -25.30
CA SER A 179 12.93 -13.87 -25.35
C SER A 179 13.51 -13.67 -23.95
N CYS A 180 14.80 -13.97 -23.81
CA CYS A 180 15.58 -13.70 -22.61
C CYS A 180 15.59 -12.19 -22.27
N SER A 181 15.58 -11.29 -23.26
CA SER A 181 15.42 -9.85 -23.04
C SER A 181 14.12 -9.51 -22.30
N LYS A 182 13.00 -10.12 -22.70
CA LYS A 182 11.70 -9.92 -22.05
C LYS A 182 11.64 -10.50 -20.64
N PHE A 183 12.37 -11.59 -20.39
CA PHE A 183 12.55 -12.15 -19.06
C PHE A 183 13.31 -11.19 -18.13
N LEU A 184 14.41 -10.60 -18.59
CA LEU A 184 15.25 -9.68 -17.80
C LEU A 184 14.58 -8.32 -17.50
N GLU A 185 13.59 -7.92 -18.29
CA GLU A 185 12.80 -6.71 -18.07
C GLU A 185 11.64 -6.92 -17.07
N ALA A 186 11.36 -8.18 -16.70
CA ALA A 186 10.24 -8.53 -15.85
C ALA A 186 10.51 -8.20 -14.37
N SER A 187 9.46 -8.16 -13.56
CA SER A 187 9.65 -8.10 -12.11
C SER A 187 10.24 -9.42 -11.58
N GLN A 188 10.99 -9.35 -10.48
CA GLN A 188 11.60 -10.54 -9.86
C GLN A 188 10.59 -11.65 -9.54
N GLU A 189 9.35 -11.27 -9.20
CA GLU A 189 8.26 -12.21 -8.96
C GLU A 189 7.79 -12.90 -10.25
N GLN A 190 7.72 -12.15 -11.36
CA GLN A 190 7.38 -12.68 -12.68
C GLN A 190 8.48 -13.59 -13.22
N GLU A 191 9.75 -13.23 -13.04
CA GLU A 191 10.90 -14.06 -13.40
C GLU A 191 10.85 -15.43 -12.70
N LEU A 192 10.69 -15.43 -11.37
CA LEU A 192 10.60 -16.66 -10.57
C LEU A 192 9.41 -17.55 -10.95
N THR A 193 8.30 -16.92 -11.33
CA THR A 193 7.07 -17.63 -11.73
C THR A 193 7.22 -18.22 -13.13
N ALA A 194 7.74 -17.44 -14.08
CA ALA A 194 8.01 -17.88 -15.45
C ALA A 194 9.04 -19.00 -15.49
N MET A 195 10.17 -18.82 -14.78
CA MET A 195 11.23 -19.81 -14.70
C MET A 195 10.70 -21.15 -14.14
N ARG A 196 9.93 -21.12 -13.04
CA ARG A 196 9.33 -22.34 -12.47
C ARG A 196 8.34 -23.01 -13.43
N LYS A 197 7.47 -22.23 -14.07
CA LYS A 197 6.49 -22.74 -15.02
C LYS A 197 7.16 -23.42 -16.21
N VAL A 198 8.11 -22.73 -16.85
CA VAL A 198 8.84 -23.22 -18.02
C VAL A 198 9.73 -24.42 -17.64
N GLY A 199 10.40 -24.37 -16.48
CA GLY A 199 11.22 -25.47 -15.98
C GLY A 199 10.41 -26.74 -15.72
N VAL A 200 9.20 -26.63 -15.16
CA VAL A 200 8.27 -27.75 -14.98
C VAL A 200 7.79 -28.29 -16.33
N GLU A 201 7.44 -27.42 -17.27
CA GLU A 201 7.00 -27.80 -18.62
C GLU A 201 8.09 -28.56 -19.39
N LEU A 202 9.35 -28.14 -19.27
CA LEU A 202 10.51 -28.76 -19.92
C LEU A 202 11.07 -29.99 -19.17
N GLY A 203 10.54 -30.26 -17.96
CA GLY A 203 11.00 -31.36 -17.11
C GLY A 203 12.43 -31.17 -16.58
N VAL A 204 12.87 -29.93 -16.40
CA VAL A 204 14.18 -29.62 -15.81
C VAL A 204 14.09 -29.73 -14.29
N ARG A 205 14.86 -30.64 -13.71
CA ARG A 205 14.95 -30.81 -12.25
C ARG A 205 15.83 -29.69 -11.67
N GLY A 206 15.57 -29.29 -10.42
CA GLY A 206 16.38 -28.29 -9.72
C GLY A 206 16.04 -26.82 -9.97
N ILE A 207 15.09 -26.49 -10.84
CA ILE A 207 14.64 -25.11 -11.12
C ILE A 207 14.03 -24.39 -9.89
N GLY A 208 13.58 -25.15 -8.88
CA GLY A 208 13.15 -24.58 -7.59
C GLY A 208 14.29 -24.19 -6.66
N SER A 209 15.54 -24.46 -7.02
CA SER A 209 16.71 -24.10 -6.22
C SER A 209 16.90 -22.57 -6.22
N PRO A 210 17.24 -21.95 -5.08
CA PRO A 210 17.56 -20.51 -5.04
C PRO A 210 18.75 -20.13 -5.94
N LEU A 211 19.54 -21.10 -6.39
CA LEU A 211 20.65 -20.90 -7.32
C LEU A 211 20.26 -20.95 -8.80
N ALA A 212 19.06 -21.43 -9.13
CA ALA A 212 18.61 -21.54 -10.52
C ALA A 212 18.39 -20.15 -11.14
N LEU A 213 17.74 -19.24 -10.41
CA LEU A 213 17.44 -17.89 -10.89
C LEU A 213 18.69 -17.11 -11.34
N PRO A 214 19.75 -16.94 -10.52
CA PRO A 214 20.94 -16.22 -10.95
C PRO A 214 21.67 -16.90 -12.11
N ALA A 215 21.65 -18.23 -12.20
CA ALA A 215 22.25 -18.95 -13.33
C ALA A 215 21.50 -18.69 -14.65
N ILE A 216 20.17 -18.78 -14.64
CA ILE A 216 19.33 -18.49 -15.81
C ILE A 216 19.42 -17.00 -16.21
N THR A 217 19.44 -16.10 -15.22
CA THR A 217 19.60 -14.65 -15.45
C THR A 217 20.94 -14.35 -16.12
N TYR A 218 22.02 -14.98 -15.64
CA TYR A 218 23.34 -14.85 -16.24
C TYR A 218 23.37 -15.36 -17.69
N GLU A 219 22.79 -16.54 -17.95
CA GLU A 219 22.68 -17.10 -19.30
C GLU A 219 21.91 -16.17 -20.25
N CYS A 220 20.74 -15.69 -19.82
CA CYS A 220 19.91 -14.77 -20.59
C CYS A 220 20.60 -13.42 -20.85
N SER A 221 21.47 -12.95 -19.95
CA SER A 221 22.23 -11.72 -20.16
C SER A 221 23.30 -11.86 -21.26
N GLY A 222 23.83 -13.07 -21.46
CA GLY A 222 24.77 -13.38 -22.55
C GLY A 222 24.09 -13.61 -23.90
N HIS A 223 22.80 -13.98 -23.89
CA HIS A 223 22.03 -14.37 -25.07
C HIS A 223 20.61 -13.76 -25.05
N PRO A 224 20.46 -12.42 -25.19
CA PRO A 224 19.18 -11.74 -25.01
C PRO A 224 18.12 -12.10 -26.07
N ASP A 225 18.56 -12.53 -27.26
CA ASP A 225 17.69 -12.93 -28.36
C ASP A 225 17.26 -14.41 -28.28
N GLU A 226 17.88 -15.20 -27.41
CA GLU A 226 17.53 -16.62 -27.19
C GLU A 226 16.20 -16.72 -26.43
N THR A 227 15.46 -17.80 -26.66
CA THR A 227 14.21 -18.03 -25.94
C THR A 227 14.48 -18.50 -24.51
N LEU A 228 13.62 -18.12 -23.57
CA LEU A 228 13.74 -18.55 -22.17
C LEU A 228 13.72 -20.09 -22.04
N GLY A 229 12.95 -20.77 -22.89
CA GLY A 229 12.90 -22.22 -22.94
C GLY A 229 14.23 -22.86 -23.33
N GLU A 230 14.94 -22.30 -24.32
CA GLU A 230 16.26 -22.78 -24.73
C GLU A 230 17.31 -22.55 -23.64
N ALA A 231 17.33 -21.36 -23.03
CA ALA A 231 18.21 -21.04 -21.91
C ALA A 231 18.00 -22.01 -20.73
N ILE A 232 16.75 -22.31 -20.36
CA ILE A 232 16.42 -23.25 -19.28
C ILE A 232 16.77 -24.70 -19.66
N ALA A 233 16.56 -25.10 -20.92
CA ALA A 233 16.84 -26.46 -21.37
C ALA A 233 18.33 -26.83 -21.26
N LYS A 234 19.25 -25.86 -21.36
CA LYS A 234 20.70 -26.08 -21.16
C LYS A 234 21.02 -26.65 -19.77
N TYR A 235 20.19 -26.36 -18.78
CA TYR A 235 20.39 -26.79 -17.40
C TYR A 235 19.68 -28.10 -17.02
N LYS A 236 19.08 -28.81 -17.99
CA LYS A 236 18.33 -30.06 -17.77
C LYS A 236 19.06 -31.12 -16.94
N ASN A 237 20.40 -31.12 -16.96
CA ASN A 237 21.25 -32.07 -16.24
C ASN A 237 22.30 -31.39 -15.33
N SER A 238 22.16 -30.10 -15.04
CA SER A 238 23.20 -29.31 -14.36
C SER A 238 22.86 -28.95 -12.91
N PHE A 239 21.62 -29.23 -12.49
CA PHE A 239 21.12 -29.06 -11.12
C PHE A 239 20.65 -30.41 -10.55
#